data_AF-A0A9D3THI8-F1
#
_entry.id   AF-A0A9D3THI8-F1
#
_cell.length_a   1.000
_cell.length_b   1.000
_cell.length_c   1.000
_cell.angle_alpha   90.00
_cell.angle_beta   90.00
_cell.angle_gamma   90.00
#
_symmetry.space_group_name_H-M   'P 1'
#
loop_
_entity.id
_entity.type
_entity.pdbx_description
1 polymer ?
#
loop_
_entity_poly.entity_id
_entity_poly.type
_entity_poly.pdbx_seq_one_letter_code
_entity_poly.pdbx_strand_id
1 'polypeptide(L)'
;MLKEHERREYLKSLDQEKREREEKRLEELKEKHRQHPKANAPGSVAQLREVWEETYGLDPQEFNPKTFFKLHDANGDGVLDEQELEALFTKELEKVYDPQNEEDDMVEMEEERLRMREHVMKNTLDDTKPERGKALEAQKKEYQQAVMEMSQKQKDLQVVEGQPLAGPNGELQFHKEMKKLEEGERGSKVPVPQGMAGETQSNHPVQPPQNLPLHTP
;
A
#
# COMPACT_ATOMS: atom_id res chain seq x y z
N MET A 1 4.22 19.50 -21.90
CA MET A 1 5.39 19.29 -21.01
C MET A 1 6.47 18.44 -21.68
N LEU A 2 7.75 18.83 -21.54
CA LEU A 2 8.88 17.92 -21.82
C LEU A 2 8.87 16.84 -20.73
N LYS A 3 8.99 15.56 -21.09
CA LYS A 3 9.07 14.50 -20.06
C LYS A 3 10.28 14.79 -19.18
N GLU A 4 10.18 14.59 -17.86
CA GLU A 4 11.25 14.91 -16.90
C GLU A 4 12.63 14.34 -17.32
N HIS A 5 12.65 13.20 -18.01
CA HIS A 5 13.84 12.65 -18.65
C HIS A 5 14.43 13.56 -19.75
N GLU A 6 13.62 13.99 -20.72
CA GLU A 6 14.03 14.89 -21.80
C GLU A 6 14.52 16.24 -21.25
N ARG A 7 13.86 16.74 -20.19
CA ARG A 7 14.29 17.95 -19.50
C ARG A 7 15.70 17.82 -18.93
N ARG A 8 16.00 16.70 -18.27
CA ARG A 8 17.34 16.47 -17.68
C ARG A 8 18.41 16.40 -18.75
N GLU A 9 18.13 15.74 -19.87
CA GLU A 9 19.07 15.68 -20.99
C GLU A 9 19.28 17.06 -21.63
N TYR A 10 18.22 17.86 -21.77
CA TYR A 10 18.31 19.24 -22.24
C TYR A 10 19.22 20.09 -21.33
N LEU A 11 19.01 20.06 -20.01
CA LEU A 11 19.82 20.80 -19.03
C LEU A 11 21.30 20.38 -19.04
N LYS A 12 21.60 19.10 -19.28
CA LYS A 12 22.98 18.60 -19.42
C LYS A 12 23.68 19.12 -20.67
N SER A 13 22.94 19.36 -21.75
CA SER A 13 23.49 19.88 -23.01
C SER A 13 23.84 21.37 -22.97
N LEU A 14 23.37 22.10 -21.96
CA LEU A 14 23.57 23.55 -21.81
C LEU A 14 24.84 23.90 -21.02
N ASP A 15 25.41 25.06 -21.37
CA ASP A 15 26.47 25.75 -20.62
C ASP A 15 25.98 26.14 -19.21
N GLN A 16 26.90 26.31 -18.26
CA GLN A 16 26.56 26.57 -16.85
C GLN A 16 25.61 27.75 -16.64
N GLU A 17 25.88 28.91 -17.25
CA GLU A 17 25.03 30.11 -17.11
C GLU A 17 23.63 29.89 -17.70
N LYS A 18 23.54 29.19 -18.84
CA LYS A 18 22.27 28.88 -19.49
C LYS A 18 21.47 27.85 -18.68
N ARG A 19 22.15 26.86 -18.11
CA ARG A 19 21.54 25.85 -17.24
C ARG A 19 20.90 26.49 -16.01
N GLU A 20 21.61 27.37 -15.31
CA GLU A 20 21.08 28.06 -14.13
C GLU A 20 19.87 28.94 -14.47
N ARG A 21 19.92 29.66 -15.60
CA ARG A 21 18.79 30.48 -16.05
C ARG A 21 17.56 29.64 -16.37
N GLU A 22 17.76 28.52 -17.07
CA GLU A 22 16.68 27.61 -17.43
C GLU A 22 16.10 26.89 -16.22
N GLU A 23 16.95 26.43 -15.29
CA GLU A 23 16.52 25.84 -14.03
C GLU A 23 15.65 26.82 -13.23
N LYS A 24 16.05 28.09 -13.14
CA LYS A 24 15.26 29.12 -12.47
C LYS A 24 13.92 29.37 -13.17
N ARG A 25 13.90 29.47 -14.50
CA ARG A 25 12.65 29.60 -15.27
C ARG A 25 11.71 28.43 -14.98
N LEU A 26 12.24 27.21 -14.98
CA LEU A 26 11.46 26.00 -14.71
C LEU A 26 10.98 25.93 -13.25
N GLU A 27 11.75 26.44 -12.30
CA GLU A 27 11.32 26.56 -10.91
C GLU A 27 10.19 27.58 -10.74
N GLU A 28 10.29 28.73 -11.40
CA GLU A 28 9.22 29.74 -11.43
C GLU A 28 7.94 29.19 -12.08
N LEU A 29 8.09 28.42 -13.15
CA LEU A 29 6.99 27.75 -13.85
C LEU A 29 6.31 26.68 -12.96
N LYS A 30 7.10 25.86 -12.25
CA LYS A 30 6.56 24.95 -11.22
C LYS A 30 5.85 25.67 -10.09
N GLU A 31 6.41 26.78 -9.61
CA GLU A 31 5.80 27.58 -8.55
C GLU A 31 4.47 28.18 -9.01
N LYS A 32 4.38 28.65 -10.25
CA LYS A 32 3.12 29.11 -10.83
C LYS A 32 2.08 27.98 -10.89
N HIS A 33 2.48 26.79 -11.33
CA HIS A 33 1.57 25.64 -11.36
C HIS A 33 1.07 25.26 -9.95
N ARG A 34 1.91 25.38 -8.91
CA ARG A 34 1.48 25.17 -7.51
C ARG A 34 0.45 26.20 -7.03
N GLN A 35 0.36 27.35 -7.67
CA GLN A 35 -0.55 28.43 -7.30
C GLN A 35 -1.87 28.31 -8.05
N HIS A 36 -2.66 27.30 -7.69
CA HIS A 36 -4.01 27.11 -8.20
C HIS A 36 -5.06 27.21 -7.06
N PRO A 37 -6.33 27.56 -7.35
CA PRO A 37 -7.42 27.38 -6.40
C PRO A 37 -7.49 25.94 -5.89
N LYS A 38 -7.94 25.75 -4.64
CA LYS A 38 -7.99 24.42 -4.05
C LYS A 38 -8.98 23.53 -4.81
N ALA A 39 -8.48 22.42 -5.35
CA ALA A 39 -9.34 21.39 -5.91
C ALA A 39 -9.96 20.51 -4.80
N ASN A 40 -11.24 20.21 -4.93
CA ASN A 40 -11.99 19.29 -4.10
C ASN A 40 -11.74 17.84 -4.53
N ALA A 41 -11.99 16.90 -3.61
CA ALA A 41 -11.98 15.48 -3.95
C ALA A 41 -13.17 15.14 -4.89
N PRO A 42 -12.99 14.26 -5.88
CA PRO A 42 -14.02 13.92 -6.84
C PRO A 42 -15.22 13.25 -6.16
N GLY A 43 -16.43 13.71 -6.48
CA GLY A 43 -17.69 13.27 -5.87
C GLY A 43 -17.95 13.79 -4.46
N SER A 44 -17.08 14.65 -3.91
CA SER A 44 -17.27 15.19 -2.55
C SER A 44 -18.43 16.19 -2.47
N VAL A 45 -19.08 16.28 -1.31
CA VAL A 45 -20.17 17.26 -1.09
C VAL A 45 -19.72 18.71 -1.32
N ALA A 46 -18.45 19.02 -1.04
CA ALA A 46 -17.89 20.34 -1.31
C ALA A 46 -17.88 20.65 -2.81
N GLN A 47 -17.39 19.71 -3.63
CA GLN A 47 -17.42 19.83 -5.10
C GLN A 47 -18.85 20.03 -5.61
N LEU A 48 -19.80 19.19 -5.17
CA LEU A 48 -21.18 19.25 -5.67
C LEU A 48 -21.88 20.58 -5.30
N ARG A 49 -21.59 21.12 -4.11
CA ARG A 49 -22.11 22.42 -3.68
C ARG A 49 -21.50 23.58 -4.47
N GLU A 50 -20.22 23.50 -4.76
CA GLU A 50 -19.54 24.51 -5.57
C GLU A 50 -20.10 24.52 -6.99
N VAL A 51 -20.25 23.36 -7.63
CA VAL A 51 -20.90 23.25 -8.95
C VAL A 51 -22.33 23.79 -8.92
N TRP A 52 -23.09 23.51 -7.84
CA TRP A 52 -24.44 24.03 -7.64
C TRP A 52 -24.51 25.56 -7.59
N GLU A 53 -23.57 26.19 -6.88
CA GLU A 53 -23.45 27.64 -6.78
C GLU A 53 -22.95 28.25 -8.10
N GLU A 54 -21.86 27.74 -8.66
CA GLU A 54 -21.20 28.32 -9.82
C GLU A 54 -21.99 28.15 -11.12
N THR A 55 -22.60 26.97 -11.34
CA THR A 55 -23.28 26.65 -12.59
C THR A 55 -24.72 27.20 -12.62
N TYR A 56 -25.40 27.18 -11.48
CA TYR A 56 -26.83 27.54 -11.40
C TYR A 56 -27.11 28.81 -10.59
N GLY A 57 -26.11 29.40 -9.93
CA GLY A 57 -26.29 30.59 -9.09
C GLY A 57 -27.19 30.33 -7.88
N LEU A 58 -27.27 29.09 -7.42
CA LEU A 58 -28.15 28.68 -6.33
C LEU A 58 -27.40 28.72 -4.99
N ASP A 59 -28.13 29.02 -3.90
CA ASP A 59 -27.54 29.10 -2.57
C ASP A 59 -26.93 27.73 -2.15
N PRO A 60 -25.64 27.69 -1.75
CA PRO A 60 -25.01 26.48 -1.21
C PRO A 60 -25.76 25.85 -0.02
N GLN A 61 -26.49 26.65 0.76
CA GLN A 61 -27.29 26.17 1.89
C GLN A 61 -28.57 25.45 1.46
N GLU A 62 -29.07 25.74 0.26
CA GLU A 62 -30.23 25.07 -0.33
C GLU A 62 -29.84 23.84 -1.17
N PHE A 63 -28.56 23.42 -1.09
CA PHE A 63 -28.07 22.26 -1.83
C PHE A 63 -28.93 21.02 -1.58
N ASN A 64 -29.58 20.55 -2.65
CA ASN A 64 -30.38 19.35 -2.65
C ASN A 64 -29.77 18.33 -3.62
N PRO A 65 -29.24 17.20 -3.15
CA PRO A 65 -28.59 16.23 -4.02
C PRO A 65 -29.55 15.68 -5.08
N LYS A 66 -30.83 15.46 -4.76
CA LYS A 66 -31.80 14.95 -5.76
C LYS A 66 -32.03 15.94 -6.89
N THR A 67 -32.10 17.23 -6.58
CA THR A 67 -32.23 18.26 -7.61
C THR A 67 -30.93 18.38 -8.39
N PHE A 68 -29.78 18.35 -7.72
CA PHE A 68 -28.47 18.35 -8.37
C PHE A 68 -28.35 17.22 -9.40
N PHE A 69 -28.69 15.98 -9.02
CA PHE A 69 -28.66 14.84 -9.93
C PHE A 69 -29.56 15.07 -11.15
N LYS A 70 -30.80 15.52 -10.94
CA LYS A 70 -31.73 15.82 -12.05
C LYS A 70 -31.27 16.93 -12.99
N LEU A 71 -30.47 17.87 -12.50
CA LEU A 71 -29.94 18.96 -13.31
C LEU A 71 -28.76 18.50 -14.19
N HIS A 72 -28.05 17.45 -13.80
CA HIS A 72 -26.87 16.95 -14.51
C HIS A 72 -27.11 15.64 -15.28
N ASP A 73 -28.25 14.99 -15.03
CA ASP A 73 -28.81 13.92 -15.86
C ASP A 73 -29.32 14.55 -17.17
N ALA A 74 -28.42 14.67 -18.13
CA ALA A 74 -28.65 15.33 -19.41
C ALA A 74 -29.53 14.45 -20.32
N ASN A 75 -29.43 13.13 -20.18
CA ASN A 75 -30.18 12.18 -20.99
C ASN A 75 -31.55 11.79 -20.38
N GLY A 76 -31.76 12.09 -19.09
CA GLY A 76 -33.00 11.87 -18.35
C GLY A 76 -33.25 10.42 -17.91
N ASP A 77 -32.23 9.58 -17.84
CA ASP A 77 -32.34 8.15 -17.51
C ASP A 77 -32.32 7.86 -16.00
N GLY A 78 -32.07 8.89 -15.18
CA GLY A 78 -32.07 8.81 -13.73
C GLY A 78 -30.77 8.31 -13.11
N VAL A 79 -29.71 8.11 -13.90
CA VAL A 79 -28.35 7.84 -13.42
C VAL A 79 -27.39 8.90 -13.97
N LEU A 80 -26.21 9.06 -13.35
CA LEU A 80 -25.14 9.84 -13.98
C LEU A 80 -24.19 8.89 -14.69
N ASP A 81 -24.14 9.00 -16.00
CA ASP A 81 -23.22 8.21 -16.81
C ASP A 81 -21.78 8.77 -16.76
N GLU A 82 -20.89 8.10 -17.47
CA GLU A 82 -19.46 8.44 -17.51
C GLU A 82 -19.23 9.84 -18.07
N GLN A 83 -20.01 10.25 -19.06
CA GLN A 83 -19.86 11.54 -19.73
C GLN A 83 -20.37 12.67 -18.83
N GLU A 84 -21.49 12.42 -18.13
CA GLU A 84 -22.08 13.38 -17.19
C GLU A 84 -21.18 13.58 -15.96
N LEU A 85 -20.56 12.51 -15.44
CA LEU A 85 -19.56 12.60 -14.39
C LEU A 85 -18.29 13.32 -14.86
N GLU A 86 -17.78 12.98 -16.03
CA GLU A 86 -16.60 13.64 -16.60
C GLU A 86 -16.81 15.15 -16.77
N ALA A 87 -18.02 15.58 -17.14
CA ALA A 87 -18.38 17.00 -17.23
C ALA A 87 -18.30 17.71 -15.87
N LEU A 88 -18.70 17.04 -14.77
CA LEU A 88 -18.53 17.58 -13.42
C LEU A 88 -17.05 17.75 -13.04
N PHE A 89 -16.21 16.78 -13.41
CA PHE A 89 -14.78 16.81 -13.09
C PHE A 89 -14.01 17.83 -13.92
N THR A 90 -14.42 18.09 -15.16
CA THR A 90 -13.80 19.12 -15.99
C THR A 90 -13.77 20.48 -15.28
N LYS A 91 -14.86 20.87 -14.60
CA LYS A 91 -14.92 22.14 -13.84
C LYS A 91 -13.93 22.18 -12.67
N GLU A 92 -13.69 21.04 -12.03
CA GLU A 92 -12.73 20.95 -10.93
C GLU A 92 -11.29 20.99 -11.45
N LEU A 93 -11.03 20.33 -12.59
CA LEU A 93 -9.71 20.26 -13.22
C LEU A 93 -9.28 21.58 -13.86
N GLU A 94 -10.23 22.37 -14.38
CA GLU A 94 -9.99 23.74 -14.89
C GLU A 94 -9.39 24.67 -13.82
N LYS A 95 -9.49 24.33 -12.53
CA LYS A 95 -8.82 25.09 -11.45
C LYS A 95 -7.32 24.83 -11.43
N VAL A 96 -6.89 23.62 -11.77
CA VAL A 96 -5.52 23.12 -11.61
C VAL A 96 -4.73 23.17 -12.92
N TYR A 97 -5.42 22.99 -14.05
CA TYR A 97 -4.82 22.92 -15.37
C TYR A 97 -5.35 24.04 -16.27
N ASP A 98 -4.43 24.84 -16.81
CA ASP A 98 -4.70 25.90 -17.78
C ASP A 98 -4.11 25.53 -19.15
N PRO A 99 -4.92 25.36 -20.21
CA PRO A 99 -4.42 25.07 -21.56
C PRO A 99 -3.51 26.15 -22.15
N GLN A 100 -3.51 27.36 -21.59
CA GLN A 100 -2.61 28.45 -21.99
C GLN A 100 -1.25 28.41 -21.26
N ASN A 101 -1.10 27.58 -20.22
CA ASN A 101 0.13 27.43 -19.47
C ASN A 101 1.00 26.30 -20.05
N GLU A 102 2.24 26.60 -20.45
CA GLU A 102 3.14 25.64 -21.11
C GLU A 102 3.49 24.42 -20.23
N GLU A 103 3.38 24.58 -18.91
CA GLU A 103 3.65 23.53 -17.92
C GLU A 103 2.48 22.55 -17.76
N ASP A 104 1.28 22.95 -18.15
CA ASP A 104 0.10 22.15 -17.87
C ASP A 104 -0.10 21.18 -19.02
N ASP A 105 0.03 19.88 -18.71
CA ASP A 105 -0.18 18.84 -19.70
C ASP A 105 -1.66 18.46 -19.75
N MET A 106 -2.32 18.86 -20.84
CA MET A 106 -3.73 18.53 -21.07
C MET A 106 -3.98 17.02 -21.17
N VAL A 107 -2.97 16.23 -21.53
CA VAL A 107 -3.07 14.76 -21.50
C VAL A 107 -3.06 14.27 -20.06
N GLU A 108 -2.22 14.83 -19.19
CA GLU A 108 -2.22 14.50 -17.75
C GLU A 108 -3.55 14.90 -17.09
N MET A 109 -4.11 16.05 -17.47
CA MET A 109 -5.44 16.47 -17.03
C MET A 109 -6.50 15.43 -17.44
N GLU A 110 -6.47 14.93 -18.68
CA GLU A 110 -7.43 13.93 -19.15
C GLU A 110 -7.24 12.58 -18.44
N GLU A 111 -6.01 12.16 -18.15
CA GLU A 111 -5.75 10.99 -17.33
C GLU A 111 -6.26 11.18 -15.89
N GLU A 112 -6.08 12.35 -15.28
CA GLU A 112 -6.64 12.68 -13.96
C GLU A 112 -8.17 12.65 -13.99
N ARG A 113 -8.80 13.16 -15.06
CA ARG A 113 -10.25 13.06 -15.25
C ARG A 113 -10.73 11.62 -15.25
N LEU A 114 -10.03 10.73 -15.95
CA LEU A 114 -10.33 9.30 -15.94
C LEU A 114 -10.11 8.67 -14.56
N ARG A 115 -9.09 9.09 -13.81
CA ARG A 115 -8.88 8.66 -12.41
C ARG A 115 -10.02 9.10 -11.50
N MET A 116 -10.49 10.35 -11.63
CA MET A 116 -11.64 10.87 -10.88
C MET A 116 -12.92 10.08 -11.20
N ARG A 117 -13.15 9.78 -12.49
CA ARG A 117 -14.26 8.93 -12.92
C ARG A 117 -14.16 7.53 -12.34
N GLU A 118 -13.02 6.86 -12.47
CA GLU A 118 -12.83 5.51 -11.91
C GLU A 118 -13.05 5.52 -10.40
N HIS A 119 -12.53 6.53 -9.70
CA HIS A 119 -12.72 6.69 -8.25
C HIS A 119 -14.19 6.78 -7.86
N VAL A 120 -14.95 7.67 -8.52
CA VAL A 120 -16.36 7.89 -8.19
C VAL A 120 -17.20 6.69 -8.60
N MET A 121 -17.03 6.18 -9.82
CA MET A 121 -17.75 4.99 -10.29
C MET A 121 -17.50 3.81 -9.37
N LYS A 122 -16.25 3.53 -9.02
CA LYS A 122 -15.90 2.45 -8.10
C LYS A 122 -16.57 2.64 -6.75
N ASN A 123 -16.49 3.82 -6.13
CA ASN A 123 -17.07 4.04 -4.82
C ASN A 123 -18.61 3.95 -4.85
N THR A 124 -19.26 4.48 -5.88
CA THR A 124 -20.72 4.40 -6.04
C THR A 124 -21.23 2.98 -6.34
N LEU A 125 -20.42 2.15 -6.99
CA LEU A 125 -20.74 0.75 -7.29
C LEU A 125 -20.34 -0.21 -6.13
N ASP A 126 -19.31 0.15 -5.35
CA ASP A 126 -18.74 -0.66 -4.26
C ASP A 126 -19.33 -0.36 -2.87
N ASP A 127 -20.24 0.61 -2.72
CA ASP A 127 -21.00 0.88 -1.49
C ASP A 127 -21.83 -0.32 -0.98
N THR A 128 -21.75 -1.47 -1.65
CA THR A 128 -22.22 -2.75 -1.13
C THR A 128 -21.22 -3.54 -0.28
N LYS A 129 -19.89 -3.30 -0.21
CA LYS A 129 -18.96 -4.14 0.61
C LYS A 129 -17.65 -3.48 1.13
N PRO A 130 -17.68 -2.64 2.18
CA PRO A 130 -16.46 -2.15 2.83
C PRO A 130 -15.68 -3.23 3.63
N GLU A 131 -16.30 -4.33 4.05
CA GLU A 131 -15.61 -5.37 4.85
C GLU A 131 -14.83 -6.39 4.00
N ARG A 132 -15.29 -6.65 2.76
CA ARG A 132 -14.70 -7.69 1.89
C ARG A 132 -13.34 -7.29 1.31
N GLY A 133 -13.11 -5.99 1.07
CA GLY A 133 -11.82 -5.47 0.60
C GLY A 133 -10.71 -5.62 1.65
N LYS A 134 -11.00 -5.27 2.90
CA LYS A 134 -10.05 -5.38 4.03
C LYS A 134 -9.68 -6.82 4.34
N ALA A 135 -10.64 -7.75 4.28
CA ALA A 135 -10.39 -9.17 4.49
C ALA A 135 -9.53 -9.78 3.39
N LEU A 136 -9.73 -9.38 2.13
CA LEU A 136 -8.94 -9.87 1.00
C LEU A 136 -7.50 -9.36 1.03
N GLU A 137 -7.29 -8.13 1.47
CA GLU A 137 -5.95 -7.56 1.64
C GLU A 137 -5.17 -8.23 2.79
N ALA A 138 -5.84 -8.52 3.90
CA ALA A 138 -5.28 -9.32 4.99
C ALA A 138 -4.85 -10.72 4.52
N GLN A 139 -5.72 -11.42 3.76
CA GLN A 139 -5.43 -12.74 3.20
C GLN A 139 -4.23 -12.73 2.24
N LYS A 140 -4.12 -11.70 1.38
CA LYS A 140 -2.99 -11.55 0.46
C LYS A 140 -1.66 -11.35 1.20
N LYS A 141 -1.66 -10.57 2.28
CA LYS A 141 -0.47 -10.31 3.10
C LYS A 141 0.01 -11.56 3.83
N GLU A 142 -0.91 -12.31 4.41
CA GLU A 142 -0.62 -13.57 5.10
C GLU A 142 -0.02 -14.62 4.15
N TYR A 143 -0.59 -14.76 2.95
CA TYR A 143 -0.06 -15.66 1.92
C TYR A 143 1.38 -15.30 1.51
N GLN A 144 1.66 -14.02 1.24
CA GLN A 144 3.02 -13.58 0.89
C GLN A 144 4.03 -13.86 2.01
N GLN A 145 3.62 -13.65 3.27
CA GLN A 145 4.48 -13.91 4.42
C GLN A 145 4.80 -15.41 4.55
N ALA A 146 3.81 -16.28 4.39
CA ALA A 146 4.00 -17.74 4.41
C ALA A 146 4.93 -18.21 3.27
N VAL A 147 4.80 -17.63 2.07
CA VAL A 147 5.67 -17.94 0.93
C VAL A 147 7.13 -17.54 1.20
N MET A 148 7.36 -16.36 1.78
CA MET A 148 8.71 -15.93 2.17
C MET A 148 9.30 -16.83 3.25
N GLU A 149 8.51 -17.20 4.26
CA GLU A 149 8.96 -18.07 5.35
C GLU A 149 9.31 -19.48 4.85
N MET A 150 8.51 -20.05 3.94
CA MET A 150 8.81 -21.33 3.30
C MET A 150 10.08 -21.26 2.45
N SER A 151 10.29 -20.17 1.70
CA SER A 151 11.51 -19.98 0.91
C SER A 151 12.75 -19.85 1.79
N GLN A 152 12.64 -19.12 2.91
CA GLN A 152 13.75 -18.94 3.84
C GLN A 152 14.11 -20.25 4.55
N LYS A 153 13.10 -20.99 5.03
CA LYS A 153 13.29 -22.34 5.59
C LYS A 153 13.91 -23.30 4.57
N GLN A 154 13.53 -23.23 3.30
CA GLN A 154 14.12 -24.06 2.25
C GLN A 154 15.58 -23.70 1.96
N LYS A 155 15.93 -22.40 2.01
CA LYS A 155 17.32 -21.94 1.90
C LYS A 155 18.14 -22.36 3.11
N ASP A 156 17.60 -22.24 4.32
CA ASP A 156 18.29 -22.65 5.55
C ASP A 156 18.54 -24.17 5.56
N LEU A 157 17.59 -24.97 5.05
CA LEU A 157 17.76 -26.42 4.87
C LEU A 157 18.80 -26.76 3.79
N GLN A 158 18.84 -26.01 2.67
CA GLN A 158 19.85 -26.20 1.62
C GLN A 158 21.26 -25.72 2.02
N VAL A 159 21.36 -24.68 2.87
CA VAL A 159 22.65 -24.21 3.41
C VAL A 159 23.22 -25.19 4.42
N VAL A 160 22.38 -25.95 5.12
CA VAL A 160 22.82 -27.01 6.05
C VAL A 160 23.28 -28.29 5.32
N GLU A 161 22.78 -28.60 4.11
CA GLU A 161 23.17 -29.79 3.33
C GLU A 161 24.27 -29.53 2.26
N GLY A 162 25.12 -28.52 2.47
CA GLY A 162 25.99 -27.95 1.43
C GLY A 162 27.51 -28.07 1.57
N GLN A 163 28.10 -29.01 2.34
CA GLN A 163 29.39 -29.71 2.04
C GLN A 163 29.83 -30.67 3.19
N PRO A 164 30.57 -31.76 2.88
CA PRO A 164 30.44 -33.07 3.54
C PRO A 164 31.55 -33.41 4.54
N LEU A 165 31.24 -34.24 5.53
CA LEU A 165 32.23 -35.01 6.31
C LEU A 165 31.81 -36.48 6.40
N ALA A 166 31.79 -37.16 5.26
CA ALA A 166 31.92 -38.62 5.24
C ALA A 166 33.42 -38.94 5.18
N GLY A 167 33.98 -39.47 6.27
CA GLY A 167 35.27 -40.15 6.20
C GLY A 167 35.14 -41.38 5.28
N PRO A 168 36.22 -41.80 4.59
CA PRO A 168 36.14 -42.80 3.52
C PRO A 168 35.63 -44.19 3.92
N ASN A 169 35.36 -44.46 5.21
CA ASN A 169 34.81 -45.73 5.70
C ASN A 169 33.61 -45.59 6.67
N GLY A 170 32.92 -44.45 6.71
CA GLY A 170 31.56 -44.38 7.32
C GLY A 170 31.43 -44.54 8.85
N GLU A 171 32.45 -44.26 9.66
CA GLU A 171 32.33 -44.21 11.13
C GLU A 171 32.28 -42.76 11.66
N LEU A 172 31.33 -42.45 12.56
CA LEU A 172 31.26 -41.18 13.30
C LEU A 172 32.18 -41.22 14.54
N GLN A 173 33.06 -40.23 14.68
CA GLN A 173 33.94 -40.06 15.86
C GLN A 173 33.35 -39.07 16.86
N PHE A 174 33.12 -39.49 18.12
CA PHE A 174 32.83 -38.59 19.24
C PHE A 174 34.07 -38.48 20.14
N HIS A 175 34.75 -37.33 20.11
CA HIS A 175 35.83 -37.00 21.05
C HIS A 175 35.33 -36.08 22.17
N LYS A 176 35.69 -36.47 23.39
CA LYS A 176 35.25 -35.97 24.69
C LYS A 176 36.23 -34.93 25.22
N GLU A 177 35.77 -33.72 25.52
CA GLU A 177 36.59 -32.70 26.19
C GLU A 177 35.78 -31.91 27.24
N MET A 178 35.34 -32.60 28.30
CA MET A 178 35.07 -31.98 29.60
C MET A 178 36.24 -32.28 30.53
N LYS A 179 37.25 -31.41 30.54
CA LYS A 179 38.34 -31.43 31.53
C LYS A 179 38.98 -30.05 31.68
N LYS A 180 38.26 -29.09 32.28
CA LYS A 180 38.88 -28.00 33.05
C LYS A 180 37.85 -27.26 33.90
N LEU A 181 37.50 -27.83 35.06
CA LEU A 181 37.02 -27.12 36.25
C LEU A 181 36.89 -28.18 37.35
N GLU A 182 38.05 -28.62 37.83
CA GLU A 182 38.17 -29.34 39.09
C GLU A 182 38.92 -28.41 40.07
N GLU A 183 38.46 -28.43 41.32
CA GLU A 183 39.13 -28.02 42.57
C GLU A 183 38.76 -26.69 43.25
N GLY A 184 37.95 -26.86 44.32
CA GLY A 184 37.77 -25.97 45.48
C GLY A 184 36.30 -25.85 45.87
N GLU A 185 35.75 -26.36 46.96
CA GLU A 185 36.30 -26.88 48.21
C GLU A 185 35.24 -27.78 48.90
N ARG A 186 35.71 -28.90 49.45
CA ARG A 186 35.40 -29.49 50.76
C ARG A 186 34.11 -29.10 51.50
N GLY A 187 33.32 -30.10 51.90
CA GLY A 187 32.68 -30.09 53.22
C GLY A 187 31.34 -30.78 53.37
N SER A 188 31.37 -31.96 54.01
CA SER A 188 30.34 -32.49 54.90
C SER A 188 29.08 -33.16 54.33
N LYS A 189 28.73 -34.24 55.02
CA LYS A 189 27.83 -35.34 54.67
C LYS A 189 26.53 -35.26 55.49
N VAL A 190 25.38 -35.55 54.82
CA VAL A 190 24.06 -36.11 55.28
C VAL A 190 23.29 -35.40 56.44
N PRO A 191 21.94 -35.54 56.60
CA PRO A 191 21.00 -36.44 55.91
C PRO A 191 19.63 -35.83 55.47
N VAL A 192 18.90 -36.64 54.71
CA VAL A 192 17.48 -36.47 54.30
C VAL A 192 16.56 -36.56 55.53
N PRO A 193 15.48 -35.75 55.58
CA PRO A 193 14.17 -36.37 55.79
C PRO A 193 13.05 -35.83 54.88
N GLN A 194 12.06 -36.72 54.77
CA GLN A 194 10.86 -36.78 53.95
C GLN A 194 9.77 -35.79 54.40
N GLY A 195 9.01 -35.21 53.47
CA GLY A 195 7.82 -34.40 53.81
C GLY A 195 7.12 -33.73 52.61
N MET A 196 6.14 -34.45 52.04
CA MET A 196 4.87 -34.01 51.45
C MET A 196 4.70 -32.67 50.69
N ALA A 197 4.12 -32.84 49.48
CA ALA A 197 3.03 -32.06 48.84
C ALA A 197 3.37 -30.95 47.81
N GLY A 198 2.66 -31.02 46.67
CA GLY A 198 2.47 -29.98 45.65
C GLY A 198 3.37 -30.12 44.42
N GLU A 199 2.97 -30.82 43.34
CA GLU A 199 2.29 -30.24 42.15
C GLU A 199 3.15 -29.15 41.47
N THR A 200 3.60 -29.19 40.22
CA THR A 200 3.31 -29.99 39.01
C THR A 200 4.50 -29.81 38.05
N GLN A 201 4.92 -30.88 37.38
CA GLN A 201 5.74 -30.83 36.17
C GLN A 201 4.82 -30.94 34.94
N SER A 202 5.09 -30.20 33.87
CA SER A 202 5.55 -30.82 32.61
C SER A 202 5.49 -29.87 31.40
N ASN A 203 6.65 -29.80 30.73
CA ASN A 203 6.89 -29.91 29.28
C ASN A 203 6.04 -29.12 28.28
N HIS A 204 6.70 -28.12 27.69
CA HIS A 204 7.15 -28.05 26.28
C HIS A 204 6.77 -29.14 25.25
N PRO A 205 6.82 -28.81 23.94
CA PRO A 205 5.67 -28.93 23.04
C PRO A 205 5.93 -29.85 21.84
N VAL A 206 5.01 -29.77 20.87
CA VAL A 206 5.12 -30.11 19.44
C VAL A 206 4.61 -31.49 19.05
N GLN A 207 3.50 -31.53 18.28
CA GLN A 207 3.56 -32.08 16.92
C GLN A 207 2.36 -31.65 16.04
N PRO A 208 2.57 -31.50 14.71
CA PRO A 208 1.56 -31.11 13.73
C PRO A 208 1.08 -32.36 12.96
N PRO A 209 0.63 -32.23 11.71
CA PRO A 209 -0.74 -31.94 11.28
C PRO A 209 -1.37 -33.17 10.61
N GLN A 210 -2.70 -33.31 10.55
CA GLN A 210 -3.30 -34.22 9.56
C GLN A 210 -4.54 -33.66 8.88
N ASN A 211 -4.57 -34.03 7.61
CA ASN A 211 -5.28 -33.49 6.48
C ASN A 211 -6.69 -34.10 6.35
N LEU A 212 -7.52 -33.33 5.64
CA LEU A 212 -8.67 -33.72 4.81
C LEU A 212 -10.07 -33.85 5.43
N PRO A 213 -11.10 -33.40 4.67
CA PRO A 213 -12.48 -33.24 5.11
C PRO A 213 -13.28 -34.53 4.87
N LEU A 214 -14.48 -34.64 5.46
CA LEU A 214 -15.70 -35.06 4.75
C LEU A 214 -16.93 -35.13 5.67
N HIS A 215 -18.04 -34.65 5.10
CA HIS A 215 -19.45 -34.98 5.36
C HIS A 215 -20.19 -34.38 6.56
N THR A 216 -21.05 -33.42 6.20
CA THR A 216 -22.41 -33.24 6.74
C THR A 216 -23.27 -34.47 6.44
N PRO A 217 -24.30 -34.73 7.26
CA PRO A 217 -25.62 -34.10 7.00
C PRO A 217 -26.05 -33.07 8.05
#